data_AF-A0A2G6Y2N1-F1
#
_entry.id   AF-A0A2G6Y2N1-F1
#
_cell.length_a   1.000
_cell.length_b   1.000
_cell.length_c   1.000
_cell.angle_alpha   90.00
_cell.angle_beta   90.00
_cell.angle_gamma   90.00
#
_symmetry.space_group_name_H-M   'P 1'
#
loop_
_entity.id
_entity.type
_entity.pdbx_description
1 polymer ?
#
loop_
_entity_poly.entity_id
_entity_poly.type
_entity_poly.pdbx_seq_one_letter_code
_entity_poly.pdbx_strand_id
1 'polypeptide(L)'
;MPATFSIETIFSIAGALAVVQFLLSLWIAERLKSQLQLENAKVLEAMKWEVRVREQAAKVAEYMSATANLAETDPPERYAQLNRLSWELALWLPTDVYRSMGQALTLRTETQNELTVIMQVRKHLLGDHAGDLSSEEIVVHSPGIGKHRYLARK
;
A
#
# COMPACT_ATOMS: atom_id res chain seq x y z
N MET A 1 -71.01 3.99 -17.88
CA MET A 1 -71.18 5.33 -17.27
C MET A 1 -69.79 5.89 -17.00
N PRO A 2 -69.41 7.06 -17.54
CA PRO A 2 -68.10 7.65 -17.24
C PRO A 2 -68.10 8.22 -15.82
N ALA A 3 -67.07 7.92 -15.03
CA ALA A 3 -66.87 8.53 -13.73
C ALA A 3 -66.56 10.03 -13.91
N THR A 4 -67.43 10.91 -13.42
CA THR A 4 -67.19 12.36 -13.42
C THR A 4 -66.41 12.73 -12.16
N PHE A 5 -65.14 13.10 -12.31
CA PHE A 5 -64.30 13.57 -11.21
C PHE A 5 -64.61 15.05 -10.92
N SER A 6 -64.92 15.37 -9.65
CA SER A 6 -65.15 16.74 -9.18
C SER A 6 -63.85 17.52 -9.11
N ILE A 7 -63.85 18.83 -9.40
CA ILE A 7 -62.65 19.69 -9.39
C ILE A 7 -61.89 19.63 -8.04
N GLU A 8 -62.61 19.54 -6.91
CA GLU A 8 -62.02 19.41 -5.58
C GLU A 8 -61.19 18.12 -5.41
N THR A 9 -61.63 17.01 -6.03
CA THR A 9 -60.88 15.74 -6.00
C THR A 9 -59.58 15.83 -6.80
N ILE A 10 -59.56 16.60 -7.88
CA ILE A 10 -58.36 16.81 -8.69
C ILE A 10 -57.31 17.61 -7.92
N PHE A 11 -57.72 18.68 -7.21
CA PHE A 11 -56.79 19.48 -6.37
C PHE A 11 -56.23 18.67 -5.20
N SER A 12 -57.05 17.83 -4.56
CA SER A 12 -56.60 16.95 -3.48
C SER A 12 -55.57 15.92 -3.96
N ILE A 13 -55.82 15.29 -5.12
CA ILE A 13 -54.87 14.34 -5.74
C ILE A 13 -53.57 15.04 -6.12
N ALA A 14 -53.64 16.24 -6.71
CA ALA A 14 -52.45 17.01 -7.08
C ALA A 14 -51.60 17.38 -5.85
N GLY A 15 -52.24 17.81 -4.75
CA GLY A 15 -51.56 18.10 -3.50
C GLY A 15 -50.90 16.86 -2.88
N ALA A 16 -51.62 15.74 -2.84
CA ALA A 16 -51.07 14.47 -2.35
C ALA A 16 -49.88 14.00 -3.21
N LEU A 17 -49.98 14.13 -4.54
CA LEU A 17 -48.89 13.77 -5.45
C LEU A 17 -47.65 14.64 -5.23
N ALA A 18 -47.83 15.95 -5.00
CA ALA A 18 -46.73 16.85 -4.72
C ALA A 18 -45.99 16.49 -3.42
N VAL A 19 -46.72 16.13 -2.37
CA VAL A 19 -46.13 15.66 -1.10
C VAL A 19 -45.37 14.36 -1.30
N VAL A 20 -45.97 13.39 -2.01
CA VAL A 20 -45.30 12.12 -2.30
C VAL A 20 -44.03 12.34 -3.13
N GLN A 21 -44.08 13.19 -4.16
CA GLN A 21 -42.93 13.54 -4.98
C GLN A 21 -41.81 14.20 -4.15
N PHE A 22 -42.17 15.08 -3.22
CA PHE A 22 -41.20 15.72 -2.32
C PHE A 22 -40.55 14.72 -1.37
N LEU A 23 -41.34 13.82 -0.77
CA LEU A 23 -40.80 12.79 0.12
C LEU A 23 -39.91 11.79 -0.63
N LEU A 24 -40.29 11.41 -1.85
CA LEU A 24 -39.48 10.57 -2.72
C LEU A 24 -38.17 11.25 -3.11
N SER A 25 -38.19 12.53 -3.47
CA SER A 25 -36.96 13.25 -3.83
C SER A 25 -36.01 13.37 -2.64
N LEU A 26 -36.54 13.63 -1.43
CA LEU A 26 -35.75 13.66 -0.20
C LEU A 26 -35.14 12.30 0.12
N TRP A 27 -35.93 11.21 0.00
CA TRP A 27 -35.44 9.86 0.24
C TRP A 27 -34.37 9.43 -0.76
N ILE A 28 -34.55 9.74 -2.06
CA ILE A 28 -33.57 9.44 -3.10
C ILE A 28 -32.28 10.23 -2.86
N ALA A 29 -32.38 11.52 -2.53
CA ALA A 29 -31.21 12.36 -2.28
C ALA A 29 -30.39 11.84 -1.09
N GLU A 30 -31.05 11.50 0.02
CA GLU A 30 -30.38 10.95 1.19
C GLU A 30 -29.76 9.58 0.89
N ARG A 31 -30.46 8.74 0.13
CA ARG A 31 -29.95 7.43 -0.26
C ARG A 31 -28.71 7.54 -1.14
N LEU A 32 -28.72 8.42 -2.14
CA LEU A 32 -27.56 8.68 -3.01
C LEU A 32 -26.38 9.22 -2.21
N LYS A 33 -26.63 10.17 -1.31
CA LYS A 33 -25.60 10.73 -0.43
C LYS A 33 -24.96 9.66 0.45
N SER A 34 -25.76 8.77 1.04
CA SER A 34 -25.27 7.65 1.84
C SER A 34 -24.41 6.68 1.03
N GLN A 35 -24.79 6.36 -0.21
CA GLN A 35 -23.98 5.52 -1.11
C GLN A 35 -22.63 6.20 -1.44
N LEU A 36 -22.66 7.48 -1.79
CA LEU A 36 -21.46 8.25 -2.10
C LEU A 36 -20.51 8.35 -0.89
N GLN A 37 -21.05 8.52 0.32
CA GLN A 37 -20.26 8.50 1.54
C GLN A 37 -19.61 7.14 1.80
N LEU A 38 -20.34 6.04 1.55
CA LEU A 38 -19.79 4.70 1.68
C LEU A 38 -18.67 4.44 0.66
N GLU A 39 -18.86 4.83 -0.60
CA GLU A 39 -17.83 4.72 -1.63
C GLU A 39 -16.59 5.55 -1.29
N ASN A 40 -16.78 6.81 -0.88
CA ASN A 40 -15.68 7.66 -0.43
C ASN A 40 -14.95 7.06 0.79
N ALA A 41 -15.67 6.47 1.74
CA ALA A 41 -15.06 5.81 2.90
C ALA A 41 -14.21 4.60 2.48
N LYS A 42 -14.73 3.75 1.58
CA LYS A 42 -13.98 2.61 1.03
C LYS A 42 -12.73 3.05 0.28
N VAL A 43 -12.85 4.07 -0.57
CA VAL A 43 -11.71 4.62 -1.31
C VAL A 43 -10.67 5.19 -0.35
N LEU A 44 -11.10 5.92 0.69
CA LEU A 44 -10.21 6.43 1.72
C LEU A 44 -9.48 5.32 2.49
N GLU A 45 -10.18 4.24 2.83
CA GLU A 45 -9.58 3.08 3.49
C GLU A 45 -8.57 2.37 2.60
N ALA A 46 -8.89 2.19 1.31
CA ALA A 46 -7.97 1.62 0.33
C ALA A 46 -6.70 2.47 0.18
N MET A 47 -6.83 3.80 0.07
CA MET A 47 -5.68 4.70 0.03
C MET A 47 -4.82 4.60 1.30
N LYS A 48 -5.45 4.56 2.48
CA LYS A 48 -4.72 4.38 3.75
C LYS A 48 -4.01 3.03 3.83
N TRP A 49 -4.59 1.99 3.25
CA TRP A 49 -3.96 0.69 3.16
C TRP A 49 -2.73 0.74 2.26
N GLU A 50 -2.84 1.33 1.07
CA GLU A 50 -1.70 1.51 0.14
C GLU A 50 -0.56 2.32 0.78
N VAL A 51 -0.89 3.36 1.55
CA VAL A 51 0.13 4.13 2.28
C VAL A 51 0.84 3.26 3.30
N ARG A 52 0.11 2.51 4.14
CA ARG A 52 0.70 1.58 5.11
C ARG A 52 1.59 0.53 4.46
N VAL A 53 1.18 0.07 3.28
CA VAL A 53 1.93 -0.88 2.45
C VAL A 53 3.27 -0.30 2.01
N ARG A 54 3.30 0.97 1.56
CA ARG A 54 4.53 1.68 1.21
C ARG A 54 5.41 1.98 2.43
N GLU A 55 4.83 2.29 3.58
CA GLU A 55 5.58 2.49 4.82
C GLU A 55 6.34 1.23 5.24
N GLN A 56 5.73 0.05 5.12
CA GLN A 56 6.43 -1.20 5.44
C GLN A 56 7.51 -1.52 4.41
N ALA A 57 7.31 -1.18 3.14
CA ALA A 57 8.37 -1.26 2.12
C ALA A 57 9.59 -0.42 2.50
N ALA A 58 9.36 0.79 2.99
CA ALA A 58 10.43 1.67 3.47
C ALA A 58 11.16 1.06 4.67
N LYS A 59 10.45 0.41 5.60
CA LYS A 59 11.08 -0.33 6.72
C LYS A 59 11.94 -1.50 6.25
N VAL A 60 11.52 -2.23 5.21
CA VAL A 60 12.39 -3.28 4.64
C VAL A 60 13.68 -2.65 4.11
N ALA A 61 13.59 -1.57 3.34
CA ALA A 61 14.78 -0.89 2.81
C ALA A 61 15.68 -0.36 3.94
N GLU A 62 15.09 0.21 4.99
CA GLU A 62 15.81 0.65 6.19
C GLU A 62 16.53 -0.51 6.87
N TYR A 63 15.81 -1.60 7.16
CA TYR A 63 16.38 -2.77 7.81
C TYR A 63 17.52 -3.38 7.00
N MET A 64 17.31 -3.64 5.71
CA MET A 64 18.29 -4.27 4.83
C MET A 64 19.57 -3.41 4.68
N SER A 65 19.42 -2.10 4.52
CA SER A 65 20.57 -1.19 4.42
C SER A 65 21.34 -1.05 5.74
N ALA A 66 20.64 -1.09 6.88
CA ALA A 66 21.25 -1.01 8.19
C ALA A 66 21.97 -2.30 8.59
N THR A 67 21.42 -3.47 8.24
CA THR A 67 22.07 -4.77 8.45
C THR A 67 23.30 -4.97 7.57
N ALA A 68 23.32 -4.39 6.36
CA ALA A 68 24.48 -4.48 5.47
C ALA A 68 25.74 -3.82 6.05
N ASN A 69 25.57 -2.88 6.98
CA ASN A 69 26.65 -2.11 7.63
C ASN A 69 26.80 -2.43 9.13
N LEU A 70 26.20 -3.53 9.60
CA LEU A 70 26.27 -3.92 11.02
C LEU A 70 27.65 -4.52 11.33
N ALA A 71 28.32 -3.99 12.35
CA ALA A 71 29.62 -4.48 12.82
C ALA A 71 29.52 -5.05 14.24
N GLU A 72 30.36 -6.03 14.58
CA GLU A 72 30.42 -6.60 15.93
C GLU A 72 30.72 -5.54 17.01
N THR A 73 31.43 -4.48 16.64
CA THR A 73 31.78 -3.36 17.50
C THR A 73 30.65 -2.34 17.72
N ASP A 74 29.52 -2.50 17.03
CA ASP A 74 28.39 -1.58 17.18
C ASP A 74 27.78 -1.64 18.60
N PRO A 75 27.18 -0.53 19.07
CA PRO A 75 26.59 -0.48 20.40
C PRO A 75 25.34 -1.38 20.52
N PRO A 76 25.03 -1.94 21.70
CA PRO A 76 23.87 -2.83 21.93
C PRO A 76 22.53 -2.22 21.48
N GLU A 77 22.38 -0.90 21.58
CA GLU A 77 21.18 -0.17 21.18
C GLU A 77 20.90 -0.33 19.68
N ARG A 78 21.95 -0.43 18.84
CA ARG A 78 21.79 -0.66 17.40
C ARG A 78 21.21 -2.04 17.11
N TYR A 79 21.67 -3.07 17.83
CA TYR A 79 21.10 -4.41 17.74
C TYR A 79 19.63 -4.43 18.19
N ALA A 80 19.30 -3.74 19.28
CA ALA A 80 17.92 -3.62 19.76
C ALA A 80 17.02 -2.93 18.72
N GLN A 81 17.50 -1.87 18.08
CA GLN A 81 16.78 -1.19 16.99
C GLN A 81 16.52 -2.11 15.80
N LEU A 82 17.54 -2.87 15.37
CA LEU A 82 17.40 -3.81 14.26
C LEU A 82 16.48 -4.98 14.60
N ASN A 83 16.52 -5.49 15.84
CA ASN A 83 15.60 -6.52 16.29
C ASN A 83 14.16 -6.03 16.26
N ARG A 84 13.91 -4.80 16.73
CA ARG A 84 12.59 -4.18 16.64
C ARG A 84 12.10 -4.11 15.19
N LEU A 85 12.92 -3.62 14.26
CA LEU A 85 12.59 -3.58 12.84
C LEU A 85 12.30 -4.98 12.28
N SER A 86 13.15 -5.97 12.59
CA SER A 86 12.96 -7.35 12.16
C SER A 86 11.64 -7.94 12.64
N TRP A 87 11.25 -7.70 13.89
CA TRP A 87 9.99 -8.18 14.46
C TRP A 87 8.77 -7.47 13.88
N GLU A 88 8.85 -6.15 13.68
CA GLU A 88 7.79 -5.40 13.00
C GLU A 88 7.56 -5.93 11.58
N LEU A 89 8.63 -6.22 10.85
CA LEU A 89 8.56 -6.81 9.52
C LEU A 89 8.01 -8.25 9.55
N ALA A 90 8.34 -9.05 10.57
CA ALA A 90 7.81 -10.41 10.72
C ALA A 90 6.29 -10.46 10.86
N LEU A 91 5.69 -9.44 11.48
CA LEU A 91 4.25 -9.34 11.68
C LEU A 91 3.49 -8.96 10.41
N TRP A 92 4.18 -8.35 9.44
CA TRP A 92 3.52 -7.71 8.31
C TRP A 92 3.89 -8.31 6.95
N LEU A 93 5.12 -8.79 6.79
CA LEU A 93 5.56 -9.37 5.54
C LEU A 93 4.95 -10.76 5.29
N PRO A 94 4.68 -11.10 4.03
CA PRO A 94 4.38 -12.47 3.63
C PRO A 94 5.45 -13.46 4.11
N THR A 95 5.03 -14.67 4.47
CA THR A 95 5.92 -15.69 5.07
C THR A 95 7.12 -16.04 4.19
N ASP A 96 6.89 -16.16 2.88
CA ASP A 96 7.92 -16.41 1.88
C ASP A 96 8.94 -15.27 1.78
N VAL A 97 8.46 -14.03 1.74
CA VAL A 97 9.31 -12.83 1.70
C VAL A 97 10.15 -12.71 2.98
N TYR A 98 9.54 -12.89 4.15
CA TYR A 98 10.26 -12.82 5.43
C TYR A 98 11.32 -13.92 5.56
N ARG A 99 11.02 -15.15 5.13
CA ARG A 99 12.01 -16.24 5.11
C ARG A 99 13.17 -15.93 4.17
N SER A 100 12.87 -15.42 2.97
CA SER A 100 13.90 -15.01 2.01
C SER A 100 14.77 -13.89 2.58
N MET A 101 14.18 -12.95 3.33
CA MET A 101 14.92 -11.90 4.05
C MET A 101 15.92 -12.49 5.05
N GLY A 102 15.50 -13.41 5.92
CA GLY A 102 16.39 -14.06 6.88
C GLY A 102 17.54 -14.84 6.21
N GLN A 103 17.23 -15.55 5.12
CA GLN A 103 18.24 -16.28 4.34
C GLN A 103 19.23 -15.33 3.64
N ALA A 104 18.74 -14.24 3.04
CA ALA A 104 19.59 -13.23 2.41
C ALA A 104 20.57 -12.57 3.39
N LEU A 105 20.25 -12.50 4.69
CA LEU A 105 21.14 -11.91 5.69
C LEU A 105 22.16 -12.90 6.25
N THR A 106 21.81 -14.18 6.34
CA THR A 106 22.62 -15.23 6.99
C THR A 106 23.42 -16.08 6.01
N LEU A 107 22.92 -16.27 4.80
CA LEU A 107 23.45 -17.15 3.77
C LEU A 107 23.48 -16.42 2.41
N ARG A 108 24.25 -15.32 2.35
CA ARG A 108 24.38 -14.53 1.13
C ARG A 108 24.96 -15.37 -0.01
N THR A 109 24.21 -15.44 -1.10
CA THR A 109 24.63 -16.04 -2.37
C THR A 109 24.33 -15.06 -3.51
N GLU A 110 24.84 -15.35 -4.72
CA GLU A 110 24.52 -14.54 -5.90
C GLU A 110 23.01 -14.50 -6.17
N THR A 111 22.31 -15.62 -5.96
CA THR A 111 20.87 -15.75 -6.18
C THR A 111 20.03 -15.38 -4.96
N GLN A 112 20.64 -15.13 -3.81
CA GLN A 112 19.94 -14.82 -2.56
C GLN A 112 20.74 -13.82 -1.73
N ASN A 113 20.41 -12.56 -1.92
CA ASN A 113 21.02 -11.40 -1.26
C ASN A 113 19.97 -10.32 -0.99
N GLU A 114 20.39 -9.21 -0.41
CA GLU A 114 19.50 -8.12 -0.01
C GLU A 114 18.69 -7.54 -1.18
N LEU A 115 19.30 -7.48 -2.36
CA LEU A 115 18.67 -6.93 -3.57
C LEU A 115 17.56 -7.86 -4.06
N THR A 116 17.76 -9.19 -3.97
CA THR A 116 16.72 -10.16 -4.31
C THR A 116 15.49 -10.04 -3.40
N VAL A 117 15.68 -9.72 -2.12
CA VAL A 117 14.58 -9.47 -1.16
C VAL A 117 13.86 -8.16 -1.49
N ILE A 118 14.61 -7.11 -1.82
CA ILE A 118 14.05 -5.83 -2.28
C ILE A 118 13.20 -6.05 -3.54
N MET A 119 13.64 -6.89 -4.48
CA MET A 119 12.86 -7.25 -5.66
C MET A 119 11.57 -7.99 -5.32
N GLN A 120 11.62 -8.97 -4.41
CA GLN A 120 10.43 -9.71 -3.97
C GLN A 120 9.40 -8.77 -3.33
N VAL A 121 9.86 -7.89 -2.44
CA VAL A 121 9.02 -6.87 -1.82
C VAL A 121 8.45 -5.94 -2.89
N ARG A 122 9.28 -5.43 -3.80
CA ARG A 122 8.83 -4.56 -4.89
C ARG A 122 7.77 -5.23 -5.77
N LYS A 123 7.95 -6.50 -6.13
CA LYS A 123 6.98 -7.28 -6.91
C LYS A 123 5.67 -7.48 -6.15
N HIS A 124 5.74 -7.73 -4.85
CA HIS A 124 4.56 -7.84 -4.00
C HIS A 124 3.77 -6.52 -3.93
N LEU A 125 4.47 -5.39 -3.85
CA LEU A 125 3.86 -4.07 -3.71
C LEU A 125 3.28 -3.52 -5.02
N LEU A 126 3.98 -3.73 -6.13
CA LEU A 126 3.62 -3.16 -7.44
C LEU A 126 2.79 -4.12 -8.30
N GLY A 127 2.72 -5.40 -7.93
CA GLY A 127 2.01 -6.43 -8.69
C GLY A 127 2.45 -6.42 -10.17
N ASP A 128 1.48 -6.29 -11.06
CA ASP A 128 1.71 -6.28 -12.52
C ASP A 128 2.50 -5.05 -13.00
N HIS A 129 2.51 -3.96 -12.22
CA HIS A 129 3.29 -2.76 -12.52
C HIS A 129 4.76 -2.87 -12.10
N ALA A 130 5.17 -4.01 -11.55
CA ALA A 130 6.56 -4.22 -11.18
C ALA A 130 7.50 -4.16 -12.41
N GLY A 131 7.09 -4.62 -13.58
CA GLY A 131 8.03 -4.77 -14.71
C GLY A 131 9.13 -5.81 -14.40
N ASP A 132 10.28 -5.69 -15.06
CA ASP A 132 11.34 -6.70 -15.15
C ASP A 132 12.69 -6.28 -14.55
N LEU A 133 12.70 -5.28 -13.68
CA LEU A 133 13.90 -4.80 -12.97
C LEU A 133 14.66 -5.97 -12.30
N SER A 134 15.92 -6.14 -12.65
CA SER A 134 16.83 -7.16 -12.11
C SER A 134 17.62 -6.65 -10.89
N SER A 135 18.26 -7.56 -10.15
CA SER A 135 19.05 -7.21 -8.96
C SER A 135 20.28 -6.36 -9.31
N GLU A 136 20.83 -6.54 -10.50
CA GLU A 136 22.04 -5.86 -10.99
C GLU A 136 21.77 -4.40 -11.37
N GLU A 137 20.51 -4.06 -11.62
CA GLU A 137 20.06 -2.71 -11.97
C GLU A 137 19.71 -1.87 -10.72
N ILE A 138 19.69 -2.49 -9.54
CA ILE A 138 19.47 -1.79 -8.27
C ILE A 138 20.77 -1.10 -7.86
N VAL A 139 20.72 0.22 -7.74
CA VAL A 139 21.87 1.02 -7.31
C VAL A 139 22.11 0.82 -5.81
N VAL A 140 23.28 0.29 -5.47
CA VAL A 140 23.76 0.16 -4.09
C VAL A 140 24.91 1.14 -3.89
N HIS A 141 24.92 1.85 -2.77
CA HIS A 141 26.05 2.70 -2.39
C HIS A 141 26.96 1.99 -1.38
N SER A 142 28.27 2.02 -1.62
CA SER A 142 29.29 1.52 -0.70
C SER A 142 30.53 2.43 -0.71
N PRO A 143 31.34 2.46 0.36
CA PRO A 143 32.55 3.26 0.40
C PRO A 143 33.49 2.93 -0.77
N GLY A 144 33.79 3.93 -1.61
CA GLY A 144 34.74 3.78 -2.73
C GLY A 144 34.11 3.45 -4.10
N ILE A 145 32.78 3.48 -4.24
CA ILE A 145 32.13 3.36 -5.55
C ILE A 145 32.68 4.37 -6.57
N GLY A 146 32.97 3.88 -7.78
CA GLY A 146 33.54 4.67 -8.88
C GLY A 146 35.07 4.82 -8.87
N LYS A 147 35.75 4.54 -7.75
CA LYS A 147 37.23 4.69 -7.65
C LYS A 147 38.00 3.72 -8.56
N HIS A 148 37.46 2.53 -8.83
CA HIS A 148 38.10 1.53 -9.70
C HIS A 148 37.90 1.78 -11.21
N ARG A 149 36.95 2.65 -11.61
CA ARG A 149 36.66 2.89 -13.03
C ARG A 149 37.68 3.81 -13.71
N TYR A 150 38.50 4.53 -12.94
CA TYR A 150 39.53 5.44 -13.43
C TYR A 150 40.92 4.79 -13.63
N LEU A 151 41.21 3.66 -12.97
CA LEU A 151 42.53 3.02 -13.02
C LEU A 151 42.69 2.00 -14.15
N ALA A 152 41.59 1.58 -14.80
CA ALA A 152 41.61 0.66 -15.93
C ALA A 152 41.65 1.36 -17.31
N ARG A 153 41.86 2.70 -17.34
CA ARG A 153 41.94 3.51 -18.57
C ARG A 153 43.27 4.26 -18.73
N LYS A 154 44.34 3.76 -18.13
CA LYS A 154 45.71 4.22 -18.42
C LYS A 154 46.53 3.08 -18.99
#